data_AF-A0A918PF37-F1
#
_entry.id   AF-A0A918PF37-F1
#
_cell.length_a   1.000
_cell.length_b   1.000
_cell.length_c   1.000
_cell.angle_alpha   90.00
_cell.angle_beta   90.00
_cell.angle_gamma   90.00
#
_symmetry.space_group_name_H-M   'P 1'
#
loop_
_entity.id
_entity.type
_entity.pdbx_description
1 polymer ?
#
loop_
_entity_poly.entity_id
_entity_poly.type
_entity_poly.pdbx_seq_one_letter_code
_entity_poly.pdbx_strand_id
1 'polypeptide(L)'
;MGGLSIWHWLIVLFVVLILFGRGRVSEIMGDFGKGIKSFKDGMNEEAAAKPSTPPPAQITAQSAGHPVDPQPAPAQPETRTEQP
;
A
#
# COMPACT_ATOMS: atom_id res chain seq x y z
N MET A 1 -28.87 19.85 -30.26
CA MET A 1 -28.70 18.38 -30.38
C MET A 1 -27.93 17.91 -29.16
N GLY A 2 -28.66 17.67 -28.07
CA GLY A 2 -28.09 17.40 -26.74
C GLY A 2 -27.30 16.09 -26.74
N GLY A 3 -25.98 16.23 -26.85
CA GLY A 3 -25.04 15.12 -26.86
C GLY A 3 -25.24 14.28 -25.60
N LEU A 4 -25.62 13.02 -25.84
CA LEU A 4 -25.44 11.88 -24.93
C LEU A 4 -25.69 12.23 -23.46
N SER A 5 -26.99 12.34 -23.13
CA SER A 5 -27.54 12.45 -21.78
C SER A 5 -26.69 11.68 -20.76
N ILE A 6 -26.45 12.26 -19.58
CA ILE A 6 -25.70 11.65 -18.46
C ILE A 6 -26.16 10.21 -18.16
N TRP A 7 -27.44 9.92 -18.45
CA TRP A 7 -28.00 8.57 -18.39
C TRP A 7 -27.31 7.54 -19.30
N HIS A 8 -26.89 7.92 -20.50
CA HIS A 8 -26.15 7.06 -21.43
C HIS A 8 -24.79 6.66 -20.85
N TRP A 9 -24.06 7.62 -20.25
CA TRP A 9 -22.77 7.36 -19.63
C TRP A 9 -22.86 6.39 -18.45
N LEU A 10 -23.91 6.47 -17.64
CA LEU A 10 -24.17 5.49 -16.57
C LEU A 10 -24.39 4.07 -17.12
N ILE A 11 -25.17 3.94 -18.19
CA ILE A 11 -25.46 2.66 -18.83
C ILE A 11 -24.18 2.07 -19.45
N VAL A 12 -23.39 2.89 -20.15
CA VAL A 12 -22.12 2.45 -20.75
C VAL A 12 -21.14 1.99 -19.67
N LEU A 13 -21.01 2.73 -18.56
CA LEU A 13 -20.14 2.36 -17.44
C LEU A 13 -20.55 1.00 -16.85
N PHE A 14 -21.86 0.75 -16.72
CA PHE A 14 -22.39 -0.51 -16.22
C PHE A 14 -22.05 -1.69 -17.15
N VAL A 15 -22.20 -1.52 -18.47
CA VAL A 15 -21.83 -2.55 -19.45
C VAL A 15 -20.33 -2.84 -19.42
N VAL A 16 -19.49 -1.81 -19.33
CA VAL A 16 -18.03 -1.98 -19.23
C VAL A 16 -17.65 -2.74 -17.96
N LEU A 17 -18.26 -2.41 -16.81
CA LEU A 17 -18.02 -3.13 -15.55
C LEU A 17 -18.43 -4.61 -15.62
N ILE A 18 -19.49 -4.94 -16.36
CA ILE A 18 -19.90 -6.33 -16.57
C ILE A 18 -18.95 -7.06 -17.52
N LEU A 19 -18.53 -6.41 -18.60
CA LEU A 19 -17.70 -7.03 -19.63
C LEU A 19 -16.25 -7.24 -19.17
N PHE A 20 -15.71 -6.26 -18.44
CA PHE A 20 -14.36 -6.33 -17.87
C PHE A 20 -14.33 -6.96 -16.47
N GLY A 21 -15.49 -7.06 -15.80
CA GLY A 21 -15.61 -7.55 -14.43
C GLY A 21 -15.02 -6.61 -13.38
N ARG A 22 -15.43 -6.78 -12.12
CA ARG A 22 -14.97 -5.93 -10.99
C ARG A 22 -13.49 -6.12 -10.65
N GLY A 23 -12.92 -7.29 -10.91
CA GLY A 23 -11.51 -7.58 -10.63
C GLY A 23 -10.55 -6.77 -11.50
N ARG A 24 -10.78 -6.73 -12.81
CA ARG A 24 -9.85 -6.09 -13.74
C ARG A 24 -9.92 -4.56 -13.73
N VAL A 25 -11.12 -4.00 -13.53
CA VAL A 25 -11.29 -2.55 -13.38
C VAL A 25 -10.63 -2.05 -12.10
N SER A 26 -10.72 -2.76 -10.97
CA SER A 26 -10.09 -2.33 -9.71
C SER A 26 -8.55 -2.40 -9.75
N GLU A 27 -7.97 -3.39 -10.40
CA GLU A 27 -6.51 -3.55 -10.54
C GLU A 27 -5.94 -2.40 -11.36
N ILE A 28 -6.53 -2.14 -12.54
CA ILE A 28 -6.15 -1.04 -13.43
C ILE A 28 -6.42 0.32 -12.76
N MET A 29 -7.62 0.54 -12.22
CA MET A 29 -7.94 1.81 -11.56
C MET A 29 -7.04 2.07 -10.34
N GLY A 30 -6.54 1.03 -9.66
CA GLY A 30 -5.59 1.14 -8.56
C GLY A 30 -4.22 1.67 -9.01
N ASP A 31 -3.66 1.11 -10.09
CA ASP A 31 -2.37 1.55 -10.64
C ASP A 31 -2.46 2.95 -11.26
N PHE A 32 -3.52 3.21 -12.02
CA PHE A 32 -3.79 4.53 -12.57
C PHE A 32 -4.07 5.57 -11.47
N GLY A 33 -4.80 5.19 -10.41
CA GLY A 33 -5.10 6.04 -9.27
C GLY A 33 -3.84 6.44 -8.48
N LYS A 34 -2.88 5.53 -8.30
CA LYS A 34 -1.58 5.85 -7.69
C LYS A 34 -0.78 6.84 -8.53
N GLY A 35 -0.71 6.64 -9.85
CA GLY A 35 0.00 7.57 -10.75
C GLY A 35 -0.60 8.98 -10.74
N ILE A 36 -1.93 9.09 -10.82
CA ILE A 36 -2.63 10.38 -10.76
C ILE A 36 -2.48 11.02 -9.36
N LYS A 37 -2.49 10.23 -8.28
CA LYS A 37 -2.28 10.73 -6.93
C LYS A 37 -0.88 11.29 -6.73
N SER A 38 0.17 10.59 -7.16
CA SER A 38 1.55 11.10 -7.10
C SER A 38 1.75 12.38 -7.94
N PHE A 39 1.07 12.48 -9.09
CA PHE A 39 1.07 13.71 -9.88
C PHE A 39 0.38 14.88 -9.17
N LYS A 40 -0.75 14.60 -8.50
CA LYS A 40 -1.49 15.58 -7.71
C LYS A 40 -0.73 16.02 -6.44
N ASP A 41 -0.05 15.09 -5.78
CA ASP A 41 0.82 15.35 -4.63
C ASP A 41 2.00 16.21 -5.05
N GLY A 42 2.76 15.81 -6.07
CA GLY A 42 3.91 16.58 -6.56
C GLY A 42 3.55 17.99 -7.04
N MET A 43 2.38 18.16 -7.67
CA MET A 43 1.90 19.48 -8.08
C MET A 43 1.36 20.33 -6.90
N ASN A 44 0.92 19.71 -5.80
CA ASN A 44 0.64 20.42 -4.55
C ASN A 44 1.92 20.76 -3.78
N GLU A 45 2.94 19.91 -3.84
CA GLU A 45 4.24 20.11 -3.20
C GLU A 45 4.98 21.32 -3.79
N GLU A 46 4.86 21.53 -5.11
CA GLU A 46 5.36 22.73 -5.79
C GLU A 46 4.56 24.00 -5.43
N ALA A 47 3.26 23.87 -5.16
CA ALA A 47 2.40 24.99 -4.76
C ALA A 47 2.45 25.31 -3.25
N ALA A 48 2.86 24.36 -2.42
CA ALA A 48 2.89 24.47 -0.97
C ALA A 48 4.15 23.80 -0.42
N ALA A 49 5.25 24.55 -0.35
CA ALA A 49 6.44 24.17 0.40
C ALA A 49 6.13 24.08 1.91
N LYS A 50 5.47 23.00 2.36
CA LYS A 50 5.30 22.56 3.76
C LYS A 50 5.15 21.03 3.80
N PRO A 51 5.92 20.32 4.66
CA PRO A 51 5.98 18.87 4.64
C PRO A 51 4.69 18.29 5.21
N SER A 52 3.87 17.65 4.38
CA SER A 52 2.77 16.81 4.85
C SER A 52 3.19 15.36 4.72
N THR A 53 3.93 14.86 5.72
CA THR A 53 4.08 13.43 5.97
C THR A 53 2.69 12.82 6.20
N PRO A 54 2.24 11.84 5.40
CA PRO A 54 1.11 11.00 5.76
C PRO A 54 1.58 9.88 6.71
N PRO A 55 0.75 9.48 7.70
CA PRO A 55 1.12 8.53 8.74
C PRO A 55 1.43 7.13 8.19
N PRO A 56 2.36 6.38 8.81
CA PRO A 56 2.64 5.00 8.44
C PRO A 56 1.47 4.13 8.90
N ALA A 57 0.56 3.81 7.99
CA ALA A 57 -0.48 2.81 8.21
C ALA A 57 -0.60 1.91 6.99
N GLN A 58 0.38 1.03 6.79
CA GLN A 58 0.16 -0.25 6.12
C GLN A 58 0.15 -1.35 7.19
N ILE A 59 -0.99 -1.52 7.84
CA ILE A 59 -1.31 -2.73 8.59
C ILE A 59 -2.14 -3.59 7.64
N THR A 60 -1.53 -4.58 6.98
CA THR A 60 -2.14 -5.86 6.57
C THR A 60 -1.05 -6.71 5.93
N ALA A 61 -0.33 -7.45 6.77
CA ALA A 61 0.16 -8.82 6.52
C ALA A 61 0.76 -9.35 7.84
N GLN A 62 -0.05 -9.44 8.89
CA GLN A 62 0.18 -10.50 9.86
C GLN A 62 -0.19 -11.81 9.16
N SER A 63 0.81 -12.52 8.63
CA SER A 63 0.70 -13.95 8.37
C SER A 63 2.10 -14.57 8.30
N ALA A 64 2.23 -15.67 9.03
CA ALA A 64 3.35 -16.61 9.06
C ALA A 64 4.65 -16.12 9.72
N GLY A 65 4.74 -16.40 11.02
CA GLY A 65 5.89 -16.13 11.85
C GLY A 65 7.18 -16.79 11.38
N HIS A 66 8.26 -16.04 11.54
CA HIS A 66 9.61 -16.54 11.78
C HIS A 66 10.36 -15.43 12.56
N PRO A 67 10.73 -15.70 13.81
CA PRO A 67 12.05 -15.27 14.26
C PRO A 67 12.90 -16.52 14.35
N VAL A 68 13.49 -16.88 13.20
CA VAL A 68 14.81 -17.52 13.22
C VAL A 68 15.78 -16.36 13.18
N ASP A 69 16.48 -16.12 14.28
CA ASP A 69 17.87 -15.68 14.29
C ASP A 69 18.43 -15.90 15.72
N PRO A 70 19.76 -15.92 15.92
CA PRO A 70 20.50 -17.13 16.21
C PRO A 70 21.21 -17.05 17.57
N GLN A 71 21.62 -18.23 18.02
CA GLN A 71 22.59 -18.49 19.08
C GLN A 71 23.63 -17.36 19.32
N PRO A 72 23.61 -16.69 20.48
CA PRO A 72 24.74 -15.93 20.97
C PRO A 72 25.70 -16.88 21.68
N ALA A 73 26.78 -17.26 21.01
CA ALA A 73 28.02 -17.67 21.68
C ALA A 73 29.10 -16.70 21.22
N PRO A 74 29.65 -15.89 22.15
CA PRO A 74 31.06 -16.10 22.44
C PRO A 74 31.45 -15.85 23.91
N ALA A 75 32.54 -16.54 24.30
CA ALA A 75 33.45 -16.23 25.41
C ALA A 75 33.02 -16.64 26.84
N GLN A 76 33.53 -17.81 27.25
CA GLN A 76 33.73 -18.19 28.65
C GLN A 76 34.66 -17.19 29.36
N PRO A 77 34.48 -17.02 30.68
CA PRO A 77 35.60 -17.37 31.55
C PRO A 77 35.15 -18.24 32.72
N GLU A 78 35.93 -19.28 32.93
CA GLU A 78 35.88 -20.17 34.08
C GLU A 78 35.95 -19.38 35.40
N THR A 79 34.92 -19.49 36.23
CA THR A 79 35.02 -19.23 37.68
C THR A 79 34.52 -20.45 38.41
N ARG A 80 35.49 -21.35 38.63
CA ARG A 80 35.64 -22.16 39.84
C ARG A 80 35.16 -21.40 41.07
N THR A 81 34.00 -21.81 41.59
CA THR A 81 33.53 -21.52 42.96
C THR A 81 33.00 -22.86 43.45
N GLU A 82 33.82 -23.69 44.11
CA GLU A 82 33.87 -23.76 45.58
C GLU A 82 32.47 -23.58 46.21
N GLN A 83 31.80 -24.71 46.49
CA GLN A 83 31.58 -25.28 47.84
C GLN A 83 30.39 -24.65 48.59
N PRO A 84 29.72 -25.31 49.57
CA PRO A 84 30.05 -26.56 50.28
C PRO A 84 29.20 -27.80 49.92
#